data_AF-A0A2U1M2F9-F1
#
_entry.id   AF-A0A2U1M2F9-F1
#
_cell.length_a   1.000
_cell.length_b   1.000
_cell.length_c   1.000
_cell.angle_alpha   90.00
_cell.angle_beta   90.00
_cell.angle_gamma   90.00
#
_symmetry.space_group_name_H-M   'P 1'
#
loop_
_entity.id
_entity.type
_entity.pdbx_description
1 polymer ?
#
loop_
_entity_poly.entity_id
_entity_poly.type
_entity_poly.pdbx_seq_one_letter_code
_entity_poly.pdbx_strand_id
1 'polypeptide(L)'
;MNNFLIELLRSRDYLEYDCHEIVNLMDKLPHRHDDHQIVEDGVWPNALDTIVFLWEVVLDDPCSFTPKLFRNLVVPSDIDELNSKVRVLFKDKVIRLKDGDLLRGLGERVEALASKIMRLELSLKKPKSFAVYAELRKKKEGFLRDQLDLIRRKIEDFKWAMECVIDYLDGRVLSFYDVRALNLKGEFDWNQLYSVINRDCRTLKDGLHIFADHTEQSMLQLVR
;
A
#
# COMPACT_ATOMS: atom_id res chain seq x y z
N MET A 1 34.03 13.34 14.13
CA MET A 1 33.14 12.18 14.24
C MET A 1 31.77 12.63 13.82
N ASN A 2 31.21 12.02 12.79
CA ASN A 2 29.87 12.33 12.32
C ASN A 2 28.86 11.80 13.33
N ASN A 3 27.89 12.61 13.72
CA ASN A 3 26.91 12.22 14.75
C ASN A 3 25.70 11.49 14.16
N PHE A 4 25.47 11.68 12.86
CA PHE A 4 24.32 11.18 12.12
C PHE A 4 24.76 10.54 10.80
N LEU A 5 24.12 9.44 10.45
CA LEU A 5 24.46 8.59 9.32
C LEU A 5 23.14 8.08 8.72
N ILE A 6 22.84 8.39 7.46
CA ILE A 6 21.63 7.88 6.80
C ILE A 6 21.99 6.75 5.84
N GLU A 7 21.55 5.54 6.17
CA GLU A 7 21.68 4.36 5.31
C GLU A 7 20.43 4.20 4.43
N LEU A 8 20.64 3.94 3.15
CA LEU A 8 19.57 3.54 2.24
C LEU A 8 19.57 2.01 2.17
N LEU A 9 18.61 1.39 2.86
CA LEU A 9 18.49 -0.06 2.91
C LEU A 9 17.79 -0.56 1.66
N ARG A 10 18.34 -1.57 1.02
CA ARG A 10 17.69 -2.21 -0.14
C ARG A 10 16.34 -2.81 0.24
N SER A 11 15.31 -2.49 -0.53
CA SER A 11 14.03 -3.16 -0.43
C SER A 11 14.16 -4.61 -0.92
N ARG A 12 13.61 -5.56 -0.16
CA ARG A 12 13.71 -7.01 -0.47
C ARG A 12 13.08 -7.40 -1.80
N ASP A 13 12.27 -6.51 -2.37
CA ASP A 13 11.49 -6.78 -3.58
C ASP A 13 12.23 -6.45 -4.88
N TYR A 14 13.39 -5.80 -4.80
CA TYR A 14 14.17 -5.41 -5.97
C TYR A 14 15.47 -6.22 -6.06
N LEU A 15 15.73 -6.80 -7.24
CA LEU A 15 16.89 -7.65 -7.53
C LEU A 15 18.18 -6.85 -7.77
N GLU A 16 18.09 -5.56 -8.06
CA GLU A 16 19.22 -4.62 -8.19
C GLU A 16 18.80 -3.24 -7.67
N TYR A 17 19.78 -2.43 -7.21
CA TYR A 17 19.54 -1.01 -6.99
C TYR A 17 19.40 -0.33 -8.35
N ASP A 18 18.34 0.46 -8.53
CA ASP A 18 18.32 1.37 -9.65
C ASP A 18 19.24 2.54 -9.33
N CYS A 19 20.49 2.45 -9.79
CA CYS A 19 21.47 3.52 -9.60
C CYS A 19 21.02 4.85 -10.20
N HIS A 20 20.15 4.86 -11.23
CA HIS A 20 19.59 6.09 -11.78
C HIS A 20 18.58 6.73 -10.83
N GLU A 21 17.84 5.92 -10.07
CA GLU A 21 16.93 6.37 -9.03
C GLU A 21 17.70 7.13 -7.92
N ILE A 22 18.81 6.54 -7.44
CA ILE A 22 19.63 7.15 -6.39
C ILE A 22 20.30 8.43 -6.88
N VAL A 23 20.83 8.45 -8.11
CA VAL A 23 21.45 9.64 -8.70
C VAL A 23 20.43 10.78 -8.85
N ASN A 24 19.24 10.48 -9.39
CA ASN A 24 18.16 11.47 -9.52
C ASN A 24 17.69 12.00 -8.16
N LEU A 25 17.77 11.18 -7.12
CA LEU A 25 17.43 11.57 -5.76
C LEU A 25 18.50 12.48 -5.15
N MET A 26 19.78 12.20 -5.38
CA MET A 26 20.89 13.05 -4.91
C MET A 26 20.79 14.49 -5.42
N ASP A 27 20.33 14.70 -6.66
CA ASP A 27 20.12 16.04 -7.23
C ASP A 27 18.97 16.82 -6.56
N LYS A 28 18.06 16.13 -5.86
CA LYS A 28 16.89 16.70 -5.21
C LYS A 28 17.05 16.86 -3.70
N LEU A 29 18.16 16.40 -3.13
CA LEU A 29 18.40 16.52 -1.70
C LEU A 29 18.47 18.01 -1.29
N PRO A 30 17.94 18.36 -0.11
CA PRO A 30 17.99 19.74 0.39
C PRO A 30 19.43 20.26 0.58
N HIS A 31 20.41 19.36 0.64
CA HIS A 31 21.83 19.65 0.80
C HIS A 31 22.66 18.85 -0.22
N ARG A 32 23.73 19.46 -0.75
CA ARG A 32 24.65 18.79 -1.69
C ARG A 32 25.58 17.86 -0.94
N HIS A 33 25.70 16.61 -1.40
CA HIS A 33 26.60 15.60 -0.85
C HIS A 33 27.51 15.06 -1.95
N ASP A 34 28.79 14.88 -1.63
CA ASP A 34 29.78 14.27 -2.51
C ASP A 34 29.62 12.72 -2.47
N ASP A 35 29.35 12.13 -3.63
CA ASP A 35 29.39 10.70 -4.02
C ASP A 35 28.78 9.60 -3.11
N HIS A 36 27.78 8.93 -3.69
CA HIS A 36 27.33 7.52 -3.63
C HIS A 36 27.30 6.68 -2.34
N GLN A 37 27.72 7.15 -1.18
CA GLN A 37 27.43 6.49 0.08
C GLN A 37 27.19 7.51 1.20
N ILE A 38 26.01 7.35 1.81
CA ILE A 38 25.66 7.79 3.14
C ILE A 38 25.73 9.30 3.32
N VAL A 39 24.55 9.93 3.42
CA VAL A 39 24.47 11.34 3.82
C VAL A 39 25.03 11.48 5.24
N GLU A 40 26.27 11.94 5.32
CA GLU A 40 26.95 12.32 6.54
C GLU A 40 26.62 13.78 6.85
N ASP A 41 25.47 14.02 7.46
CA ASP A 41 25.15 15.36 7.97
C ASP A 41 25.69 15.51 9.39
N GLY A 42 26.67 16.39 9.55
CA GLY A 42 27.31 16.66 10.85
C GLY A 42 26.39 17.34 11.87
N VAL A 43 25.22 17.84 11.45
CA VAL A 43 24.30 18.63 12.29
C VAL A 43 22.86 18.09 12.20
N TRP A 44 22.18 18.01 13.35
CA TRP A 44 20.84 17.44 13.49
C TRP A 44 19.79 17.98 12.51
N PRO A 45 19.63 19.30 12.30
CA PRO A 45 18.59 19.84 11.42
C PRO A 45 18.71 19.34 9.98
N ASN A 46 19.94 19.27 9.45
CA ASN A 46 20.17 18.79 8.10
C ASN A 46 19.89 17.29 7.98
N ALA A 47 20.37 16.48 8.94
CA ALA A 47 20.09 15.05 8.97
C ALA A 47 18.58 14.77 9.07
N LEU A 48 17.86 15.57 9.87
CA LEU A 48 16.41 15.52 10.02
C LEU A 48 15.69 15.86 8.72
N ASP A 49 16.03 16.97 8.07
CA ASP A 49 15.38 17.39 6.83
C ASP A 49 15.66 16.39 5.70
N THR A 50 16.87 15.85 5.62
CA THR A 50 17.24 14.79 4.68
C THR A 50 16.43 13.51 4.92
N ILE A 51 16.34 13.00 6.16
CA ILE A 51 15.60 11.75 6.42
C ILE A 51 14.08 11.91 6.18
N VAL A 52 13.54 13.09 6.49
CA VAL A 52 12.13 13.41 6.24
C VAL A 52 11.85 13.47 4.74
N PHE A 53 12.70 14.14 3.97
CA PHE A 53 12.61 14.19 2.52
C PHE A 53 12.68 12.80 1.89
N LEU A 54 13.62 11.95 2.33
CA LEU A 54 13.73 10.57 1.85
C LEU A 54 12.45 9.77 2.09
N TRP A 55 11.83 9.92 3.27
CA TRP A 55 10.55 9.26 3.56
C TRP A 55 9.42 9.81 2.69
N GLU A 56 9.36 11.11 2.43
CA GLU A 56 8.38 11.71 1.54
C GLU A 56 8.46 11.09 0.13
N VAL A 57 9.67 11.00 -0.43
CA VAL A 57 9.90 10.36 -1.74
C VAL A 57 9.47 8.90 -1.74
N VAL A 58 9.94 8.12 -0.77
CA VAL A 58 9.68 6.66 -0.68
C VAL A 58 8.21 6.34 -0.43
N LEU A 59 7.49 7.23 0.24
CA LEU A 59 6.06 7.09 0.46
C LEU A 59 5.26 7.44 -0.79
N ASP A 60 5.66 8.42 -1.59
CA ASP A 60 4.93 8.78 -2.80
C ASP A 60 5.14 7.79 -3.95
N ASP A 61 6.37 7.33 -4.16
CA ASP A 61 6.74 6.41 -5.22
C ASP A 61 7.47 5.18 -4.67
N PRO A 62 7.14 3.93 -5.10
CA PRO A 62 7.82 2.74 -4.63
C PRO A 62 9.31 2.70 -5.00
N CYS A 63 10.15 3.18 -4.10
CA CYS A 63 11.60 3.15 -4.28
C CYS A 63 12.21 1.75 -4.11
N SER A 64 13.40 1.56 -4.69
CA SER A 64 14.21 0.35 -4.48
C SER A 64 14.90 0.29 -3.11
N PHE A 65 14.72 1.33 -2.28
CA PHE A 65 15.33 1.46 -0.96
C PHE A 65 14.35 1.99 0.11
N THR A 66 14.73 1.84 1.38
CA THR A 66 14.09 2.49 2.52
C THR A 66 15.15 3.17 3.39
N PRO A 67 14.92 4.41 3.85
CA PRO A 67 15.95 5.16 4.53
C PRO A 67 15.97 4.84 6.02
N LYS A 68 17.17 4.77 6.61
CA LYS A 68 17.38 4.50 8.02
C LYS A 68 18.43 5.45 8.60
N LEU A 69 18.03 6.18 9.62
CA LEU A 69 18.94 7.07 10.34
C LEU A 69 19.62 6.32 11.50
N PHE A 70 20.94 6.33 11.49
CA PHE A 70 21.79 5.92 12.60
C PHE A 70 22.35 7.14 13.31
N ARG A 71 22.40 7.07 14.64
CA ARG A 71 22.87 8.14 15.51
C ARG A 71 23.91 7.59 16.46
N ASN A 72 25.03 8.29 16.60
CA ASN A 72 26.07 7.91 17.57
C ASN A 72 25.72 8.34 19.00
N LEU A 73 24.89 9.38 19.15
CA LEU A 73 24.34 9.84 20.41
C LEU A 73 22.82 9.88 20.32
N VAL A 74 22.15 9.27 21.29
CA VAL A 74 20.69 9.27 21.37
C VAL A 74 20.23 10.43 22.25
N VAL A 75 19.66 11.45 21.62
CA VAL A 75 18.99 12.56 22.30
C VAL A 75 17.47 12.39 22.16
N PRO A 76 16.71 12.29 23.26
CA PRO A 76 15.26 12.05 23.19
C PRO A 76 14.48 13.09 22.37
N SER A 77 14.83 14.38 22.48
CA SER A 77 14.19 15.45 21.69
C SER A 77 14.31 15.24 20.19
N ASP A 78 15.45 14.75 19.72
CA ASP A 78 15.70 14.48 18.30
C ASP A 78 14.89 13.27 17.82
N ILE A 79 14.58 12.32 18.71
CA ILE A 79 13.68 11.20 18.40
C ILE A 79 12.25 11.71 18.26
N ASP A 80 11.80 12.52 19.22
CA ASP A 80 10.44 13.08 19.22
C ASP A 80 10.20 13.97 18.00
N GLU A 81 11.17 14.82 17.64
CA GLU A 81 11.09 15.69 16.48
C GLU A 81 11.03 14.89 15.17
N LEU A 82 11.90 13.89 15.00
CA LEU A 82 11.85 12.98 13.84
C LEU A 82 10.50 12.28 13.75
N ASN A 83 10.06 11.69 14.87
CA ASN A 83 8.83 10.92 14.89
C ASN A 83 7.63 11.80 14.60
N SER A 84 7.60 13.04 15.09
CA SER A 84 6.55 14.01 14.79
C SER A 84 6.46 14.29 13.29
N LYS A 85 7.59 14.61 12.63
CA LYS A 85 7.62 14.93 11.19
C LYS A 85 7.26 13.69 10.33
N VAL A 86 7.88 12.54 10.57
CA VAL A 86 7.66 11.33 9.76
C VAL A 86 6.25 10.76 9.97
N ARG A 87 5.70 10.85 11.19
CA ARG A 87 4.32 10.43 11.46
C ARG A 87 3.30 11.15 10.59
N VAL A 88 3.48 12.45 10.39
CA VAL A 88 2.58 13.24 9.53
C VAL A 88 2.61 12.72 8.10
N LEU A 89 3.81 12.44 7.55
CA LEU A 89 3.96 11.89 6.20
C LEU A 89 3.26 10.53 6.05
N PHE A 90 3.50 9.61 6.98
CA PHE A 90 2.86 8.29 6.96
C PHE A 90 1.34 8.39 7.07
N LYS A 91 0.85 9.24 7.99
CA LYS A 91 -0.59 9.42 8.19
C LYS A 91 -1.25 9.96 6.93
N ASP A 92 -0.67 10.99 6.32
CA ASP A 92 -1.18 11.57 5.08
C ASP A 92 -1.18 10.54 3.95
N LYS A 93 -0.08 9.78 3.78
CA LYS A 93 -0.03 8.69 2.80
C LYS A 93 -1.15 7.65 3.01
N VAL A 94 -1.38 7.21 4.25
CA VAL A 94 -2.38 6.20 4.56
C VAL A 94 -3.81 6.71 4.31
N ILE A 95 -4.07 7.98 4.63
CA ILE A 95 -5.34 8.64 4.28
C ILE A 95 -5.54 8.66 2.77
N ARG A 96 -4.51 9.07 2.00
CA ARG A 96 -4.58 9.05 0.52
C ARG A 96 -4.80 7.64 -0.03
N LEU A 97 -4.21 6.61 0.58
CA LEU A 97 -4.40 5.21 0.16
C LEU A 97 -5.81 4.71 0.45
N LYS A 98 -6.38 5.05 1.60
CA LYS A 98 -7.70 4.60 2.07
C LYS A 98 -8.85 5.04 1.15
N ASP A 99 -8.68 6.12 0.40
CA ASP A 99 -9.66 6.63 -0.56
C ASP A 99 -9.07 6.88 -1.95
N GLY A 100 -7.91 6.29 -2.24
CA GLY A 100 -7.12 6.54 -3.44
C GLY A 100 -7.61 5.80 -4.69
N ASP A 101 -6.91 6.08 -5.79
CA ASP A 101 -7.22 5.58 -7.14
C ASP A 101 -7.38 4.06 -7.22
N LEU A 102 -6.59 3.33 -6.44
CA LEU A 102 -6.61 1.87 -6.39
C LEU A 102 -7.97 1.35 -5.92
N LEU A 103 -8.54 1.94 -4.87
CA LEU A 103 -9.87 1.60 -4.38
C LEU A 103 -10.98 2.11 -5.31
N ARG A 104 -10.76 3.24 -5.98
CA ARG A 104 -11.69 3.74 -7.01
C ARG A 104 -11.84 2.74 -8.15
N GLY A 105 -10.74 2.22 -8.68
CA GLY A 105 -10.78 1.20 -9.74
C GLY A 105 -11.46 -0.11 -9.31
N LEU A 106 -11.27 -0.52 -8.06
CA LEU A 106 -12.02 -1.65 -7.47
C LEU A 106 -13.52 -1.35 -7.35
N GLY A 107 -13.89 -0.15 -6.94
CA GLY A 107 -15.28 0.30 -6.86
C GLY A 107 -15.99 0.29 -8.22
N GLU A 108 -15.34 0.83 -9.26
CA GLU A 108 -15.86 0.79 -10.63
C GLU A 108 -16.10 -0.66 -11.11
N ARG A 109 -15.23 -1.59 -10.72
CA ARG A 109 -15.37 -3.00 -11.04
C ARG A 109 -16.53 -3.67 -10.31
N VAL A 110 -16.75 -3.33 -9.03
CA VAL A 110 -17.92 -3.76 -8.26
C VAL A 110 -19.21 -3.31 -8.96
N GLU A 111 -19.28 -2.06 -9.40
CA GLU A 111 -20.43 -1.52 -10.12
C GLU A 111 -20.66 -2.22 -11.48
N ALA A 112 -19.58 -2.50 -12.22
CA ALA A 112 -19.66 -3.23 -13.47
C ALA A 112 -20.18 -4.66 -13.27
N LEU A 113 -19.75 -5.35 -12.21
CA LEU A 113 -20.24 -6.70 -11.86
C LEU A 113 -21.70 -6.67 -11.40
N ALA A 114 -22.08 -5.70 -10.56
CA ALA A 114 -23.46 -5.50 -10.12
C ALA A 114 -24.39 -5.28 -11.33
N SER A 115 -23.97 -4.46 -12.28
CA SER A 115 -24.71 -4.22 -13.54
C SER A 115 -24.87 -5.50 -14.38
N LYS A 116 -23.84 -6.35 -14.46
CA LYS A 116 -23.90 -7.65 -15.14
C LYS A 116 -24.90 -8.59 -14.46
N ILE A 117 -24.88 -8.65 -13.12
CA ILE A 117 -25.81 -9.45 -12.33
C ILE A 117 -27.25 -8.99 -12.59
N MET A 118 -27.52 -7.68 -12.57
CA MET A 118 -28.84 -7.14 -12.85
C MET A 118 -29.33 -7.51 -14.26
N ARG A 119 -28.46 -7.46 -15.27
CA ARG A 119 -28.78 -7.90 -16.64
C ARG A 119 -29.12 -9.40 -16.71
N LEU A 120 -28.41 -10.24 -15.96
CA LEU A 120 -28.71 -11.67 -15.85
C LEU A 120 -30.05 -11.90 -15.17
N GLU A 121 -30.38 -11.15 -14.12
CA GLU A 121 -31.69 -11.22 -13.45
C GLU A 121 -32.84 -10.86 -14.37
N LEU A 122 -32.72 -9.77 -15.12
CA LEU A 122 -33.72 -9.39 -16.13
C LEU A 122 -33.87 -10.47 -17.20
N SER A 123 -32.76 -11.09 -17.57
CA SER A 123 -32.77 -12.21 -18.51
C SER A 123 -33.48 -13.43 -17.93
N LEU A 124 -33.26 -13.78 -16.67
CA LEU A 124 -33.88 -14.93 -16.01
C LEU A 124 -35.41 -14.81 -15.87
N LYS A 125 -35.97 -13.60 -15.93
CA LYS A 125 -37.43 -13.36 -15.89
C LYS A 125 -38.15 -13.75 -17.20
N LYS A 126 -37.43 -13.90 -18.32
CA LYS A 126 -38.03 -14.25 -19.61
C LYS A 126 -38.23 -15.78 -19.72
N PRO A 127 -39.29 -16.26 -20.40
CA PRO A 127 -39.47 -17.69 -20.66
C PRO A 127 -38.29 -18.27 -21.45
N LYS A 128 -37.74 -19.40 -20.99
CA LYS A 128 -36.55 -20.04 -21.58
C LYS A 128 -36.61 -21.55 -21.38
N SER A 129 -35.80 -22.28 -22.15
CA SER A 129 -35.55 -23.69 -21.89
C SER A 129 -34.84 -23.88 -20.53
N PHE A 130 -35.08 -25.02 -19.91
CA PHE A 130 -34.51 -25.36 -18.60
C PHE A 130 -32.98 -25.30 -18.59
N ALA A 131 -32.33 -25.79 -19.65
CA ALA A 131 -30.88 -25.76 -19.79
C ALA A 131 -30.31 -24.33 -19.74
N VAL A 132 -30.90 -23.42 -20.53
CA VAL A 132 -30.46 -22.01 -20.59
C VAL A 132 -30.72 -21.29 -19.27
N TYR A 133 -31.83 -21.62 -18.58
CA TYR A 133 -32.11 -21.08 -17.25
C TYR A 133 -31.06 -21.52 -16.23
N ALA A 134 -30.72 -22.81 -16.20
CA ALA A 134 -29.74 -23.37 -15.28
C ALA A 134 -28.34 -22.74 -15.46
N GLU A 135 -27.89 -22.56 -16.72
CA GLU A 135 -26.62 -21.90 -17.03
C GLU A 135 -26.57 -20.44 -16.56
N LEU A 136 -27.60 -19.66 -16.89
CA LEU A 136 -27.67 -18.25 -16.50
C LEU A 136 -27.73 -18.08 -14.98
N ARG A 137 -28.43 -18.98 -14.28
CA ARG A 137 -28.47 -19.01 -12.83
C ARG A 137 -27.09 -19.31 -12.24
N LYS A 138 -26.41 -20.36 -12.73
CA LYS A 138 -25.05 -20.71 -12.29
C LYS A 138 -24.07 -19.55 -12.51
N LYS A 139 -24.16 -18.88 -13.67
CA LYS A 139 -23.33 -17.71 -13.99
C LYS A 139 -23.59 -16.53 -13.06
N LYS A 140 -24.86 -16.25 -12.73
CA LYS A 140 -25.24 -15.23 -11.75
C LYS A 140 -24.66 -15.55 -10.37
N GLU A 141 -24.81 -16.79 -9.92
CA GLU A 141 -24.29 -17.24 -8.61
C GLU A 141 -22.77 -17.12 -8.53
N GLY A 142 -22.04 -17.47 -9.60
CA GLY A 142 -20.59 -17.29 -9.67
C GLY A 142 -20.16 -15.82 -9.63
N PHE A 143 -20.83 -14.92 -10.36
CA PHE A 143 -20.52 -13.49 -10.26
C PHE A 143 -20.77 -12.91 -8.87
N LEU A 144 -21.84 -13.35 -8.19
CA LEU A 144 -22.19 -12.90 -6.85
C LEU A 144 -21.16 -13.37 -5.80
N ARG A 145 -21.01 -14.70 -5.64
CA ARG A 145 -20.18 -15.27 -4.58
C ARG A 145 -18.69 -15.12 -4.84
N ASP A 146 -18.26 -15.40 -6.07
CA ASP A 146 -16.84 -15.63 -6.33
C ASP A 146 -16.10 -14.31 -6.67
N GLN A 147 -16.83 -13.31 -7.17
CA GLN A 147 -16.23 -12.05 -7.62
C GLN A 147 -16.71 -10.84 -6.83
N LEU A 148 -18.02 -10.58 -6.79
CA LEU A 148 -18.55 -9.35 -6.18
C LEU A 148 -18.28 -9.32 -4.67
N ASP A 149 -18.68 -10.36 -3.94
CA ASP A 149 -18.51 -10.43 -2.48
C ASP A 149 -17.03 -10.47 -2.08
N LEU A 150 -16.20 -11.15 -2.87
CA LEU A 150 -14.77 -11.24 -2.61
C LEU A 150 -14.05 -9.91 -2.82
N ILE A 151 -14.37 -9.18 -3.90
CA ILE A 151 -13.82 -7.84 -4.14
C ILE A 151 -14.24 -6.87 -3.03
N ARG A 152 -15.53 -6.89 -2.65
CA ARG A 152 -16.04 -6.06 -1.55
C ARG A 152 -15.32 -6.35 -0.24
N ARG A 153 -15.19 -7.63 0.12
CA ARG A 153 -14.46 -8.04 1.32
C ARG A 153 -13.02 -7.57 1.29
N LYS A 154 -12.31 -7.70 0.17
CA LYS A 154 -10.93 -7.20 0.06
C LYS A 154 -10.82 -5.68 0.21
N ILE A 155 -11.78 -4.92 -0.31
CA ILE A 155 -11.85 -3.46 -0.10
C ILE A 155 -12.04 -3.15 1.39
N GLU A 156 -12.96 -3.83 2.05
CA GLU A 156 -13.25 -3.67 3.48
C GLU A 156 -12.04 -4.02 4.34
N ASP A 157 -11.42 -5.18 4.11
CA ASP A 157 -10.22 -5.64 4.80
C ASP A 157 -9.07 -4.63 4.65
N PHE A 158 -8.85 -4.10 3.44
CA PHE A 158 -7.81 -3.10 3.21
C PHE A 158 -8.11 -1.78 3.93
N LYS A 159 -9.34 -1.27 3.84
CA LYS A 159 -9.74 -0.03 4.53
C LYS A 159 -9.58 -0.17 6.04
N TRP A 160 -9.95 -1.33 6.57
CA TRP A 160 -9.78 -1.65 7.98
C TRP A 160 -8.31 -1.70 8.38
N ALA A 161 -7.45 -2.35 7.59
CA ALA A 161 -6.00 -2.37 7.83
C ALA A 161 -5.38 -0.96 7.84
N MET A 162 -5.78 -0.10 6.89
CA MET A 162 -5.34 1.31 6.86
C MET A 162 -5.84 2.10 8.07
N GLU A 163 -7.06 1.84 8.56
CA GLU A 163 -7.58 2.46 9.78
C GLU A 163 -6.75 2.06 11.00
N CYS A 164 -6.39 0.78 11.14
CA CYS A 164 -5.51 0.31 12.21
C CYS A 164 -4.13 1.00 12.17
N VAL A 165 -3.61 1.30 10.98
CA VAL A 165 -2.36 2.07 10.83
C VAL A 165 -2.54 3.52 11.31
N ILE A 166 -3.66 4.17 10.98
CA ILE A 166 -3.97 5.53 11.45
C ILE A 166 -4.09 5.55 12.98
N ASP A 167 -4.81 4.58 13.55
CA ASP A 167 -4.96 4.42 15.00
C ASP A 167 -3.61 4.26 15.70
N TYR A 168 -2.73 3.44 15.12
CA TYR A 168 -1.36 3.27 15.61
C TYR A 168 -0.57 4.59 15.59
N LEU A 169 -0.62 5.32 14.48
CA LEU A 169 0.06 6.60 14.33
C LEU A 169 -0.47 7.67 15.32
N ASP A 170 -1.77 7.62 15.63
CA ASP A 170 -2.41 8.50 16.62
C ASP A 170 -2.15 8.09 18.08
N GLY A 171 -1.40 7.00 18.30
CA GLY A 171 -1.13 6.48 19.64
C GLY A 171 -2.38 5.92 20.33
N ARG A 172 -3.41 5.56 19.55
CA ARG A 172 -4.63 4.94 20.08
C ARG A 172 -4.33 3.48 20.43
N VAL A 173 -4.90 2.99 21.53
CA VAL A 173 -4.72 1.60 21.97
C VAL A 173 -5.44 0.68 21.01
N LEU A 174 -4.66 -0.05 20.21
CA LEU A 174 -5.17 -1.10 19.34
C LEU A 174 -5.63 -2.30 20.17
N SER A 175 -6.75 -2.93 19.79
CA SER A 175 -7.20 -4.14 20.46
C SER A 175 -6.21 -5.29 20.20
N PHE A 176 -6.04 -6.23 21.14
CA PHE A 176 -5.11 -7.36 21.02
C PHE A 176 -5.32 -8.27 19.80
N TYR A 177 -6.44 -8.13 19.07
CA TYR A 177 -6.71 -8.82 17.82
C TYR A 177 -6.14 -8.07 16.58
N ASP A 178 -5.95 -6.75 16.67
CA ASP A 178 -5.47 -5.88 15.57
C ASP A 178 -3.94 -5.90 15.41
N VAL A 179 -3.23 -6.21 16.49
CA VAL A 179 -1.77 -6.01 16.59
C VAL A 179 -0.96 -7.25 16.20
N ARG A 180 -1.59 -8.42 16.03
CA ARG A 180 -0.85 -9.68 15.76
C ARG A 180 -0.06 -9.67 14.45
N ALA A 181 -0.46 -8.87 13.47
CA ALA A 181 0.27 -8.73 12.21
C ALA A 181 1.37 -7.66 12.24
N LEU A 182 1.33 -6.78 13.24
CA LEU A 182 2.14 -5.58 13.29
C LEU A 182 3.30 -5.68 14.27
N ASN A 183 3.15 -6.39 15.40
CA ASN A 183 4.18 -6.47 16.46
C ASN A 183 4.84 -5.11 16.77
N LEU A 184 4.10 -4.02 16.57
CA LEU A 184 4.53 -2.64 16.75
C LEU A 184 4.43 -2.30 18.24
N LYS A 185 5.40 -2.76 19.02
CA LYS A 185 5.55 -2.39 20.43
C LYS A 185 6.81 -1.57 20.59
N GLY A 186 6.71 -0.43 21.29
CA GLY A 186 7.84 0.44 21.59
C GLY A 186 7.97 1.59 20.59
N GLU A 187 9.21 1.92 20.23
CA GLU A 187 9.54 3.01 19.31
C GLU A 187 9.03 2.75 17.89
N PHE A 188 8.81 3.83 17.11
CA PHE A 188 8.37 3.72 15.72
C PHE A 188 9.46 3.09 14.85
N ASP A 189 9.22 1.88 14.37
CA ASP A 189 9.95 1.32 13.24
C ASP A 189 9.25 1.69 11.93
N TRP A 190 9.69 2.80 11.34
CA TRP A 190 9.16 3.32 10.08
C TRP A 190 9.33 2.34 8.91
N ASN A 191 10.41 1.53 8.91
CA ASN A 191 10.63 0.52 7.86
C ASN A 191 9.63 -0.63 7.98
N GLN A 192 9.36 -1.07 9.21
CA GLN A 192 8.35 -2.08 9.48
C GLN A 192 6.95 -1.59 9.09
N LEU A 193 6.61 -0.34 9.45
CA LEU A 193 5.33 0.26 9.10
C LEU A 193 5.16 0.39 7.58
N TYR A 194 6.19 0.88 6.89
CA TYR A 194 6.22 0.97 5.44
C TYR A 194 6.01 -0.40 4.78
N SER A 195 6.67 -1.44 5.28
CA SER A 195 6.54 -2.81 4.79
C SER A 195 5.11 -3.34 4.91
N VAL A 196 4.41 -3.00 5.99
CA VAL A 196 3.01 -3.42 6.21
C VAL A 196 2.08 -2.73 5.22
N ILE A 197 2.22 -1.40 5.10
CA ILE A 197 1.41 -0.61 4.16
C ILE A 197 1.60 -1.14 2.72
N ASN A 198 2.85 -1.38 2.32
CA ASN A 198 3.15 -1.89 0.99
C ASN A 198 2.65 -3.31 0.76
N ARG A 199 2.78 -4.20 1.74
CA ARG A 199 2.25 -5.56 1.67
C ARG A 199 0.74 -5.54 1.41
N ASP A 200 0.00 -4.71 2.12
CA ASP A 200 -1.45 -4.65 2.00
C ASP A 200 -1.87 -3.99 0.68
N CYS A 201 -1.14 -2.96 0.23
CA CYS A 201 -1.31 -2.38 -1.10
C CYS A 201 -1.08 -3.43 -2.21
N ARG A 202 -0.03 -4.25 -2.11
CA ARG A 202 0.24 -5.33 -3.07
C ARG A 202 -0.80 -6.42 -3.02
N THR A 203 -1.18 -6.87 -1.82
CA THR A 203 -2.23 -7.91 -1.66
C THR A 203 -3.55 -7.48 -2.31
N LEU A 204 -3.85 -6.19 -2.26
CA LEU A 204 -4.99 -5.61 -2.93
C LEU A 204 -4.79 -5.54 -4.47
N LYS A 205 -3.62 -5.14 -4.95
CA LYS A 205 -3.24 -5.16 -6.39
C LYS A 205 -3.21 -6.58 -6.98
N ASP A 206 -2.55 -7.53 -6.34
CA ASP A 206 -2.45 -8.92 -6.80
C ASP A 206 -3.83 -9.59 -6.78
N GLY A 207 -4.67 -9.20 -5.82
CA GLY A 207 -6.10 -9.52 -5.84
C GLY A 207 -6.74 -9.14 -7.17
N LEU A 208 -6.48 -7.93 -7.70
CA LEU A 208 -7.05 -7.48 -8.99
C LEU A 208 -6.71 -8.38 -10.17
N HIS A 209 -5.47 -8.88 -10.22
CA HIS A 209 -4.98 -9.71 -11.32
C HIS A 209 -5.72 -11.05 -11.40
N ILE A 210 -5.92 -11.71 -10.26
CA ILE A 210 -6.69 -12.97 -10.19
C ILE A 210 -8.11 -12.78 -10.76
N PHE A 211 -8.70 -11.61 -10.57
CA PHE A 211 -10.04 -11.35 -11.11
C PHE A 211 -10.02 -11.04 -12.62
N ALA A 212 -8.96 -10.43 -13.17
CA ALA A 212 -8.89 -10.04 -14.57
C ALA A 212 -9.05 -11.26 -15.51
N ASP A 213 -8.34 -12.34 -15.19
CA ASP A 213 -8.32 -13.58 -15.99
C ASP A 213 -9.68 -14.29 -16.07
N HIS A 214 -10.47 -14.24 -14.99
CA HIS A 214 -11.81 -14.82 -14.98
C HIS A 214 -12.82 -14.07 -15.86
N THR A 215 -12.53 -12.81 -16.18
CA THR A 215 -13.38 -11.97 -17.03
C THR A 215 -13.15 -12.30 -18.51
N GLU A 216 -11.91 -12.55 -18.92
CA GLU A 216 -11.55 -12.92 -20.30
C GLU A 216 -11.88 -14.38 -20.63
N GLN A 217 -11.62 -15.32 -19.72
CA GLN A 217 -11.99 -16.73 -19.95
C GLN A 217 -13.51 -16.91 -20.07
N SER A 218 -14.30 -16.09 -19.37
CA SER A 218 -15.76 -16.07 -19.51
C SER A 218 -16.25 -15.39 -20.79
N MET A 219 -15.42 -14.59 -21.47
CA MET A 219 -15.72 -13.96 -22.77
C MET A 219 -15.33 -14.84 -23.95
N LEU A 220 -14.26 -15.63 -23.83
CA LEU A 220 -13.83 -16.56 -24.90
C LEU A 220 -14.75 -17.78 -25.09
N GLN A 221 -15.62 -18.09 -24.13
CA GLN A 221 -16.66 -19.12 -24.30
C GLN A 221 -17.96 -18.61 -24.98
N LEU A 222 -17.99 -17.37 -25.47
CA LEU A 222 -19.14 -16.78 -26.15
C LEU A 222 -18.95 -16.56 -27.65
N VAL A 223 -17.85 -17.04 -28.24
CA VAL A 223 -17.57 -16.96 -29.69
C VAL A 223 -17.44 -18.35 -30.34
N ARG A 224 -17.98 -19.41 -29.72
CA ARG A 224 -18.12 -20.73 -30.37
C ARG A 224 -19.49 -21.32 -30.10
#